data_AF-A0A1X7T5P2-F1
#
_entry.id   AF-A0A1X7T5P2-F1
#
_cell.length_a   1.000
_cell.length_b   1.000
_cell.length_c   1.000
_cell.angle_alpha   90.00
_cell.angle_beta   90.00
_cell.angle_gamma   90.00
#
_symmetry.space_group_name_H-M   'P 1'
#
loop_
_entity.id
_entity.type
_entity.pdbx_description
1 polymer ?
#
loop_
_entity_poly.entity_id
_entity_poly.type
_entity_poly.pdbx_seq_one_letter_code
_entity_poly.pdbx_strand_id
1 'polypeptide(L)'
;LYAVASVPLIEELDDVATVYQLWYADDASALGSLNQLRKWWDGIATIGKHYGYFPNASKSVLLVKEESYERASKVFEGSGIVVRTDGVRLLGSPIGSKSFVDGFIKDTVDKWLLDLKALCTFAESQPQAAYAAFTHGLFSRWTYFFRSCDVPPDHLIALDEMIRLKFIPA
;
A
#
# COMPACT_ATOMS: atom_id res chain seq x y z
N LEU A 1 8.29 14.60 15.28
CA LEU A 1 9.73 14.31 15.46
C LEU A 1 10.35 13.63 14.23
N TYR A 2 9.65 12.72 13.55
CA TYR A 2 10.14 12.06 12.32
C TYR A 2 10.67 13.02 11.23
N ALA A 3 9.92 14.06 10.89
CA ALA A 3 10.32 14.98 9.82
C ALA A 3 11.67 15.69 10.04
N VAL A 4 12.10 15.92 11.29
CA VAL A 4 13.33 16.68 11.57
C VAL A 4 14.59 15.89 11.20
N ALA A 5 14.57 14.56 11.39
CA ALA A 5 15.69 13.69 11.05
C ALA A 5 15.57 13.09 9.65
N SER A 6 14.34 12.83 9.17
CA SER A 6 14.14 12.27 7.84
C SER A 6 14.43 13.26 6.71
N VAL A 7 14.14 14.56 6.86
CA VAL A 7 14.34 15.53 5.76
C VAL A 7 15.84 15.65 5.37
N PRO A 8 16.78 15.88 6.31
CA PRO A 8 18.20 15.91 5.96
C PRO A 8 18.70 14.59 5.37
N LEU A 9 18.20 13.45 5.86
CA LEU A 9 18.51 12.14 5.28
C LEU A 9 18.05 12.06 3.82
N ILE A 10 16.84 12.52 3.50
CA ILE A 10 16.29 12.51 2.14
C ILE A 10 17.17 13.34 1.20
N GLU A 11 17.55 14.53 1.63
CA GLU A 11 18.42 15.44 0.86
C GLU A 11 19.80 14.82 0.62
N GLU A 12 20.41 14.22 1.64
CA GLU A 12 21.72 13.55 1.51
C GLU A 12 21.64 12.32 0.59
N LEU A 13 20.51 11.61 0.56
CA LEU A 13 20.29 10.47 -0.34
C LEU A 13 20.12 10.88 -1.81
N ASP A 14 19.65 12.10 -2.10
CA ASP A 14 19.55 12.61 -3.47
C ASP A 14 20.93 12.78 -4.11
N ASP A 15 21.96 13.08 -3.30
CA ASP A 15 23.36 13.17 -3.75
C ASP A 15 23.99 11.77 -3.98
N VAL A 16 23.49 10.74 -3.28
CA VAL A 16 24.02 9.36 -3.35
C VAL A 16 23.56 8.62 -4.60
N ALA A 17 22.29 8.79 -4.96
CA ALA A 17 21.67 8.01 -6.02
C ALA A 17 20.63 8.82 -6.78
N THR A 18 20.66 8.69 -8.11
CA THR A 18 19.65 9.30 -8.97
C THR A 18 18.41 8.42 -9.03
N VAL A 19 17.54 8.55 -8.03
CA VAL A 19 16.26 7.86 -7.91
C VAL A 19 15.15 8.85 -7.58
N TYR A 20 13.92 8.54 -7.94
CA TYR A 20 12.76 9.28 -7.45
C TYR A 20 12.37 8.76 -6.08
N GLN A 21 12.50 9.58 -5.04
CA GLN A 21 12.19 9.22 -3.67
C GLN A 21 10.75 9.63 -3.30
N LEU A 22 10.05 8.74 -2.58
CA LEU A 22 8.74 8.99 -1.97
C LEU A 22 8.80 8.59 -0.50
N TRP A 23 8.51 9.52 0.39
CA TRP A 23 8.57 9.31 1.84
C TRP A 23 7.25 9.66 2.50
N TYR A 24 6.74 8.74 3.31
CA TYR A 24 5.58 8.97 4.16
C TYR A 24 5.91 8.54 5.59
N ALA A 25 6.23 9.53 6.43
CA ALA A 25 6.81 9.31 7.76
C ALA A 25 8.10 8.46 7.67
N ASP A 26 8.10 7.24 8.20
CA ASP A 26 9.19 6.27 8.12
C ASP A 26 9.09 5.32 6.92
N ASP A 27 7.98 5.30 6.19
CA ASP A 27 7.82 4.46 5.00
C ASP A 27 8.47 5.14 3.79
N ALA A 28 9.62 4.59 3.37
CA ALA A 28 10.43 5.09 2.27
C ALA A 28 10.28 4.19 1.05
N SER A 29 10.11 4.82 -0.12
CA SER A 29 10.05 4.14 -1.41
C SER A 29 10.87 4.90 -2.43
N ALA A 30 11.48 4.17 -3.37
CA ALA A 30 12.23 4.77 -4.46
C ALA A 30 11.96 4.09 -5.79
N LEU A 31 12.03 4.86 -6.87
CA LEU A 31 11.90 4.40 -8.25
C LEU A 31 13.13 4.81 -9.06
N GLY A 32 13.74 3.86 -9.77
CA GLY A 32 14.91 4.12 -10.58
C GLY A 32 15.51 2.85 -11.20
N SER A 33 16.70 2.98 -11.76
CA SER A 33 17.43 1.80 -12.28
C SER A 33 17.94 0.91 -11.13
N LEU A 34 18.06 -0.40 -11.36
CA LEU A 34 18.47 -1.37 -10.32
C LEU A 34 19.76 -0.97 -9.58
N ASN A 35 20.77 -0.50 -10.31
CA ASN A 35 22.04 -0.10 -9.69
C ASN A 35 21.89 1.16 -8.83
N GLN A 36 21.05 2.11 -9.24
CA GLN A 36 20.78 3.32 -8.46
C GLN A 36 19.93 3.01 -7.23
N LEU A 37 18.94 2.12 -7.36
CA LEU A 37 18.16 1.64 -6.21
C LEU A 37 19.04 0.89 -5.20
N ARG A 38 20.01 0.11 -5.67
CA ARG A 38 20.98 -0.56 -4.78
C ARG A 38 21.84 0.45 -4.02
N LYS A 39 22.40 1.45 -4.73
CA LYS A 39 23.15 2.54 -4.11
C LYS A 39 22.32 3.30 -3.08
N TRP A 40 21.06 3.61 -3.42
CA TRP A 40 20.12 4.28 -2.53
C TRP A 40 19.85 3.45 -1.27
N TRP A 41 19.59 2.15 -1.41
CA TRP A 41 19.39 1.24 -0.28
C TRP A 41 20.62 1.17 0.64
N ASP A 42 21.81 0.98 0.05
CA ASP A 42 23.05 0.93 0.82
C ASP A 42 23.32 2.28 1.51
N GLY A 43 22.97 3.40 0.86
CA GLY A 43 22.96 4.74 1.41
C GLY A 43 22.05 4.85 2.64
N ILE A 44 20.79 4.40 2.54
CA ILE A 44 19.86 4.38 3.68
C ILE A 44 20.42 3.55 4.84
N ALA A 45 20.97 2.37 4.55
CA ALA A 45 21.49 1.46 5.58
C ALA A 45 22.75 2.00 6.30
N THR A 46 23.45 2.95 5.68
CA THR A 46 24.67 3.57 6.20
C THR A 46 24.38 4.94 6.80
N ILE A 47 23.92 5.88 5.97
CA ILE A 47 23.63 7.27 6.32
C ILE A 47 22.46 7.35 7.30
N GLY A 48 21.41 6.54 7.10
CA GLY A 48 20.22 6.54 7.94
C GLY A 48 20.53 6.37 9.43
N LYS A 49 21.58 5.60 9.76
CA LYS A 49 22.02 5.38 11.16
C LYS A 49 22.42 6.68 11.86
N HIS A 50 22.98 7.65 11.15
CA HIS A 50 23.35 8.96 11.70
C HIS A 50 22.12 9.79 12.09
N TYR A 51 21.00 9.54 11.44
CA TYR A 51 19.71 10.18 11.69
C TYR A 51 18.78 9.34 12.57
N GLY A 52 19.26 8.20 13.12
CA GLY A 52 18.46 7.27 13.91
C GLY A 52 17.44 6.46 13.08
N TYR A 53 17.60 6.43 11.76
CA TYR A 53 16.78 5.65 10.84
C TYR A 53 17.44 4.29 10.55
N PHE A 54 16.75 3.21 10.91
CA PHE A 54 17.25 1.84 10.76
C PHE A 54 16.33 1.05 9.83
N PRO A 55 16.68 0.88 8.54
CA PRO A 55 15.82 0.19 7.59
C PRO A 55 15.69 -1.30 7.94
N ASN A 56 14.49 -1.85 7.75
CA ASN A 56 14.22 -3.26 8.00
C ASN A 56 14.20 -4.06 6.68
N ALA A 57 15.34 -4.65 6.34
CA ALA A 57 15.53 -5.40 5.09
C ALA A 57 14.46 -6.49 4.85
N SER A 58 14.06 -7.23 5.89
CA SER A 58 13.11 -8.33 5.74
C SER A 58 11.66 -7.87 5.49
N LYS A 59 11.36 -6.60 5.78
CA LYS A 59 10.08 -5.96 5.43
C LYS A 59 10.15 -5.14 4.15
N SER A 60 11.35 -4.80 3.70
CA SER A 60 11.57 -4.07 2.45
C SER A 60 11.42 -5.00 1.24
N VAL A 61 10.79 -4.48 0.19
CA VAL A 61 10.49 -5.22 -1.03
C VAL A 61 11.02 -4.46 -2.24
N LEU A 62 11.70 -5.16 -3.12
CA LEU A 62 12.07 -4.66 -4.45
C LEU A 62 11.11 -5.26 -5.49
N LEU A 63 10.23 -4.43 -6.04
CA LEU A 63 9.36 -4.83 -7.13
C LEU A 63 10.07 -4.62 -8.48
N VAL A 64 10.19 -5.67 -9.27
CA VAL A 64 10.79 -5.64 -10.62
C VAL A 64 9.91 -6.36 -11.62
N LYS A 65 10.15 -6.11 -12.91
CA LYS A 65 9.53 -6.92 -13.96
C LYS A 65 10.16 -8.31 -14.02
N GLU A 66 9.39 -9.29 -14.52
CA GLU A 66 9.81 -10.69 -14.61
C GLU A 66 11.14 -10.85 -15.36
N GLU A 67 11.32 -10.14 -16.48
CA GLU A 67 12.55 -10.19 -17.29
C GLU A 67 13.80 -9.65 -16.55
N SER A 68 13.60 -8.89 -15.48
CA SER A 68 14.68 -8.31 -14.68
C SER A 68 14.94 -9.06 -13.38
N TYR A 69 14.17 -10.10 -13.07
CA TYR A 69 14.23 -10.82 -11.79
C TYR A 69 15.65 -11.35 -11.50
N GLU A 70 16.23 -12.12 -12.42
CA GLU A 70 17.56 -12.70 -12.20
C GLU A 70 18.63 -11.63 -11.99
N ARG A 71 18.57 -10.54 -12.76
CA ARG A 71 19.50 -9.42 -12.63
C ARG A 71 19.29 -8.70 -11.30
N ALA A 72 18.06 -8.46 -10.90
CA ALA A 72 17.72 -7.80 -9.64
C ALA A 72 18.18 -8.63 -8.45
N SER A 73 17.92 -9.95 -8.45
CA SER A 73 18.35 -10.89 -7.42
C SER A 73 19.87 -10.90 -7.26
N LYS A 74 20.63 -10.84 -8.37
CA LYS A 74 22.10 -10.71 -8.31
C LYS A 74 22.55 -9.35 -7.77
N VAL A 75 21.95 -8.24 -8.22
CA VAL A 75 22.32 -6.89 -7.78
C VAL A 75 22.00 -6.66 -6.30
N PHE A 76 20.92 -7.26 -5.80
CA PHE A 76 20.47 -7.15 -4.41
C PHE A 76 20.89 -8.32 -3.54
N GLU A 77 21.77 -9.19 -4.03
CA GLU A 77 22.34 -10.27 -3.24
C GLU A 77 23.03 -9.71 -1.99
N GLY A 78 22.82 -10.39 -0.85
CA GLY A 78 23.34 -9.97 0.45
C GLY A 78 22.66 -8.77 1.10
N SER A 79 21.70 -8.10 0.44
CA SER A 79 20.99 -6.95 1.02
C SER A 79 19.89 -7.32 2.04
N GLY A 80 19.40 -8.56 1.98
CA GLY A 80 18.26 -9.03 2.78
C GLY A 80 16.88 -8.58 2.28
N ILE A 81 16.81 -7.81 1.19
CA ILE A 81 15.56 -7.34 0.57
C ILE A 81 14.87 -8.48 -0.17
N VAL A 82 13.54 -8.55 -0.06
CA VAL A 82 12.72 -9.50 -0.80
C VAL A 82 12.46 -8.97 -2.21
N VAL A 83 12.94 -9.68 -3.24
CA VAL A 83 12.65 -9.36 -4.65
C VAL A 83 11.32 -10.00 -5.06
N ARG A 84 10.43 -9.20 -5.64
CA ARG A 84 9.10 -9.64 -6.13
C ARG A 84 8.84 -9.17 -7.56
N THR A 85 7.99 -9.91 -8.26
CA THR A 85 7.56 -9.59 -9.64
C THR A 85 6.04 -9.48 -9.79
N ASP A 86 5.29 -10.06 -8.85
CA ASP A 86 3.84 -10.10 -8.83
C ASP A 86 3.24 -8.75 -8.42
N GLY A 87 3.71 -8.19 -7.30
CA GLY A 87 3.26 -6.89 -6.81
C GLY A 87 3.66 -6.61 -5.36
N VAL A 88 3.39 -5.37 -4.95
CA VAL A 88 3.63 -4.85 -3.61
C VAL A 88 2.48 -3.93 -3.20
N ARG A 89 2.28 -3.79 -1.89
CA ARG A 89 1.38 -2.77 -1.34
C ARG A 89 2.19 -1.53 -0.96
N LEU A 90 1.84 -0.39 -1.52
CA LEU A 90 2.46 0.91 -1.23
C LEU A 90 1.41 1.87 -0.67
N LEU A 91 1.61 2.36 0.56
CA LEU A 91 0.72 3.33 1.23
C LEU A 91 -0.77 2.94 1.20
N GLY A 92 -1.05 1.64 1.31
CA GLY A 92 -2.42 1.11 1.28
C GLY A 92 -2.89 0.62 -0.08
N SER A 93 -2.28 1.05 -1.19
CA SER A 93 -2.65 0.68 -2.56
C SER A 93 -1.81 -0.48 -3.12
N PRO A 94 -2.38 -1.37 -3.94
CA PRO A 94 -1.62 -2.40 -4.65
C PRO A 94 -0.94 -1.81 -5.90
N ILE A 95 0.29 -2.23 -6.15
CA ILE A 95 1.08 -1.92 -7.36
C ILE A 95 1.69 -3.21 -7.88
N GLY A 96 1.60 -3.47 -9.18
CA GLY A 96 2.22 -4.66 -9.77
C GLY A 96 1.49 -5.15 -11.01
N SER A 97 1.50 -6.46 -11.19
CA SER A 97 0.77 -7.15 -12.24
C SER A 97 -0.74 -6.89 -12.12
N LYS A 98 -1.44 -6.94 -13.28
CA LYS A 98 -2.89 -6.76 -13.32
C LYS A 98 -3.62 -7.78 -12.45
N SER A 99 -3.16 -9.02 -12.43
CA SER A 99 -3.73 -10.09 -11.60
C SER A 99 -3.54 -9.83 -10.11
N PHE A 100 -2.38 -9.34 -9.68
CA PHE A 100 -2.13 -8.98 -8.28
C PHE A 100 -3.03 -7.83 -7.82
N VAL A 101 -3.13 -6.77 -8.63
CA VAL A 101 -3.97 -5.61 -8.34
C VAL A 101 -5.44 -6.01 -8.26
N ASP A 102 -5.92 -6.77 -9.25
CA ASP A 102 -7.32 -7.24 -9.30
C ASP A 102 -7.67 -8.13 -8.11
N GLY A 103 -6.80 -9.10 -7.78
CA GLY A 103 -6.99 -9.97 -6.62
C GLY A 103 -6.99 -9.20 -5.29
N PHE A 104 -6.09 -8.23 -5.12
CA PHE A 104 -6.03 -7.41 -3.92
C PHE A 104 -7.29 -6.54 -3.74
N ILE A 105 -7.77 -5.94 -4.84
CA ILE A 105 -9.01 -5.15 -4.84
C ILE A 105 -10.18 -6.05 -4.46
N LYS A 106 -10.31 -7.22 -5.10
CA LYS A 106 -11.36 -8.18 -4.80
C LYS A 106 -11.36 -8.59 -3.32
N ASP A 107 -10.21 -9.00 -2.79
CA ASP A 107 -10.09 -9.38 -1.37
C ASP A 107 -10.44 -8.24 -0.42
N THR A 108 -10.17 -6.99 -0.82
CA THR A 108 -10.50 -5.80 -0.04
C THR A 108 -12.00 -5.54 -0.04
N VAL A 109 -12.65 -5.63 -1.21
CA VAL A 109 -14.10 -5.46 -1.35
C VAL A 109 -14.86 -6.61 -0.67
N ASP A 110 -14.37 -7.84 -0.75
CA ASP A 110 -14.96 -8.99 -0.06
C ASP A 110 -14.96 -8.79 1.46
N LYS A 111 -13.89 -8.20 2.04
CA LYS A 111 -13.87 -7.82 3.46
C LYS A 111 -14.89 -6.74 3.78
N TRP A 112 -15.05 -5.75 2.91
CA TRP A 112 -16.06 -4.71 3.09
C TRP A 112 -17.48 -5.28 3.04
N LEU A 113 -17.71 -6.28 2.19
CA LEU A 113 -18.98 -6.98 2.13
C LEU A 113 -19.28 -7.71 3.45
N LEU A 114 -18.26 -8.31 4.09
CA LEU A 114 -18.42 -8.92 5.42
C LEU A 114 -18.72 -7.87 6.49
N ASP A 115 -18.00 -6.74 6.49
CA ASP A 115 -18.25 -5.65 7.42
C ASP A 115 -19.67 -5.06 7.24
N LEU A 116 -20.12 -4.93 5.99
CA LEU A 116 -21.46 -4.46 5.67
C LEU A 116 -22.54 -5.46 6.11
N LYS A 117 -22.33 -6.78 5.93
CA LYS A 117 -23.23 -7.82 6.44
C LYS A 117 -23.42 -7.69 7.96
N ALA A 118 -22.34 -7.45 8.70
CA ALA A 118 -22.41 -7.24 10.14
C ALA A 118 -23.21 -5.97 10.48
N LEU A 119 -23.01 -4.88 9.75
CA LEU A 119 -23.82 -3.67 9.91
C LEU A 119 -25.31 -3.89 9.61
N CYS A 120 -25.66 -4.70 8.60
CA CYS A 120 -27.05 -5.06 8.32
C CYS A 120 -27.71 -5.74 9.53
N THR A 121 -27.00 -6.66 10.20
CA THR A 121 -27.51 -7.30 11.42
C THR A 121 -27.74 -6.29 12.54
N PHE A 122 -26.86 -5.30 12.72
CA PHE A 122 -27.08 -4.25 13.71
C PHE A 122 -28.24 -3.32 13.34
N ALA A 123 -28.46 -3.07 12.05
CA ALA A 123 -29.53 -2.20 11.56
C ALA A 123 -30.93 -2.73 11.92
N GLU A 124 -31.10 -4.04 12.13
CA GLU A 124 -32.37 -4.65 12.57
C GLU A 124 -32.84 -4.12 13.93
N SER A 125 -31.90 -3.77 14.82
CA SER A 125 -32.21 -3.28 16.18
C SER A 125 -31.88 -1.80 16.39
N GLN A 126 -30.85 -1.28 15.70
CA GLN A 126 -30.31 0.07 15.91
C GLN A 126 -30.02 0.76 14.56
N PRO A 127 -31.06 1.05 13.75
CA PRO A 127 -30.89 1.51 12.37
C PRO A 127 -30.14 2.85 12.26
N GLN A 128 -30.37 3.81 13.16
CA GLN A 128 -29.68 5.09 13.12
C GLN A 128 -28.18 4.96 13.46
N ALA A 129 -27.85 4.11 14.43
CA ALA A 129 -26.46 3.85 14.81
C ALA A 129 -25.71 3.10 13.70
N ALA A 130 -26.35 2.09 13.10
CA ALA A 130 -25.82 1.36 11.96
C ALA A 130 -25.56 2.30 10.77
N TYR A 131 -26.52 3.19 10.46
CA TYR A 131 -26.35 4.18 9.40
C TYR A 131 -25.19 5.15 9.67
N ALA A 132 -25.05 5.65 10.90
CA ALA A 132 -23.92 6.49 11.28
C ALA A 132 -22.57 5.76 11.14
N ALA A 133 -22.51 4.47 11.53
CA ALA A 133 -21.31 3.65 11.37
C ALA A 133 -20.99 3.38 9.88
N PHE A 134 -22.01 3.24 9.04
CA PHE A 134 -21.83 3.12 7.60
C PHE A 134 -21.25 4.40 6.98
N THR A 135 -21.87 5.55 7.20
CA THR A 135 -21.46 6.82 6.56
C THR A 135 -20.12 7.33 7.08
N HIS A 136 -19.93 7.36 8.40
CA HIS A 136 -18.73 7.90 9.04
C HIS A 136 -17.61 6.89 9.20
N GLY A 137 -17.91 5.58 9.15
CA GLY A 137 -16.93 4.50 9.24
C GLY A 137 -16.62 3.89 7.89
N LEU A 138 -17.47 2.97 7.43
CA LEU A 138 -17.19 2.15 6.24
C LEU A 138 -17.03 2.99 4.98
N PHE A 139 -17.99 3.87 4.69
CA PHE A 139 -17.99 4.66 3.46
C PHE A 139 -16.80 5.64 3.41
N SER A 140 -16.40 6.20 4.54
CA SER A 140 -15.19 7.03 4.64
C SER A 140 -13.91 6.24 4.34
N ARG A 141 -13.81 4.99 4.85
CA ARG A 141 -12.71 4.07 4.53
C ARG A 141 -12.69 3.69 3.04
N TRP A 142 -13.85 3.45 2.43
CA TRP A 142 -13.96 3.15 1.01
C TRP A 142 -13.57 4.34 0.14
N THR A 143 -14.01 5.55 0.52
CA THR A 143 -13.67 6.79 -0.17
C THR A 143 -12.16 7.00 -0.23
N TYR A 144 -11.43 6.72 0.86
CA TYR A 144 -9.96 6.76 0.84
C TYR A 144 -9.39 5.79 -0.20
N PHE A 145 -9.88 4.55 -0.24
CA PHE A 145 -9.40 3.54 -1.18
C PHE A 145 -9.71 3.88 -2.65
N PHE A 146 -10.91 4.41 -2.94
CA PHE A 146 -11.27 4.87 -4.29
C PHE A 146 -10.42 6.04 -4.79
N ARG A 147 -9.83 6.83 -3.87
CA ARG A 147 -8.90 7.90 -4.25
C ARG A 147 -7.51 7.37 -4.58
N SER A 148 -7.16 6.18 -4.10
CA SER A 148 -5.80 5.63 -4.20
C SER A 148 -5.71 4.44 -5.16
N CYS A 149 -6.84 3.90 -5.62
CA CYS A 149 -6.95 2.74 -6.50
C CYS A 149 -8.08 2.92 -7.51
N ASP A 150 -7.82 2.55 -8.76
CA ASP A 150 -8.88 2.40 -9.77
C ASP A 150 -9.58 1.05 -9.55
N VAL A 151 -10.80 1.09 -9.05
CA VAL A 151 -11.56 -0.11 -8.67
C VAL A 151 -12.51 -0.49 -9.80
N PRO A 152 -12.36 -1.68 -10.41
CA PRO A 152 -13.29 -2.16 -11.43
C PRO A 152 -14.73 -2.19 -10.89
N PRO A 153 -15.71 -1.63 -11.63
CA PRO A 153 -17.11 -1.64 -11.23
C PRO A 153 -17.66 -3.04 -10.92
N ASP A 154 -17.17 -4.06 -11.63
CA ASP A 154 -17.60 -5.45 -11.46
C ASP A 154 -17.38 -5.98 -10.03
N HIS A 155 -16.31 -5.54 -9.35
CA HIS A 155 -16.06 -5.94 -7.96
C HIS A 155 -17.06 -5.31 -6.98
N LEU A 156 -17.69 -4.19 -7.34
CA LEU A 156 -18.57 -3.43 -6.46
C LEU A 156 -20.04 -3.86 -6.54
N ILE A 157 -20.43 -4.68 -7.53
CA ILE A 157 -21.82 -5.07 -7.77
C ILE A 157 -22.47 -5.67 -6.51
N ALA A 158 -21.83 -6.66 -5.90
CA ALA A 158 -22.35 -7.32 -4.70
C ALA A 158 -22.47 -6.38 -3.50
N LEU A 159 -21.59 -5.38 -3.41
CA LEU A 159 -21.61 -4.37 -2.36
C LEU A 159 -22.78 -3.39 -2.56
N ASP A 160 -22.98 -2.90 -3.78
CA ASP A 160 -24.10 -2.01 -4.13
C ASP A 160 -25.45 -2.70 -3.92
N GLU A 161 -25.60 -3.94 -4.38
CA GLU A 161 -26.79 -4.76 -4.16
C GLU A 161 -27.11 -4.90 -2.67
N MET A 162 -26.10 -5.13 -1.82
CA MET A 162 -26.31 -5.26 -0.38
C MET A 162 -26.76 -3.96 0.27
N ILE A 163 -26.18 -2.83 -0.14
CA ILE A 163 -26.57 -1.51 0.38
C ILE A 163 -28.03 -1.23 0.04
N ARG A 164 -28.41 -1.45 -1.23
CA ARG A 164 -29.75 -1.15 -1.75
C ARG A 164 -30.83 -2.10 -1.27
N LEU A 165 -30.54 -3.40 -1.20
CA LEU A 165 -31.56 -4.44 -0.97
C LEU A 165 -31.67 -4.85 0.50
N LYS A 166 -30.64 -4.59 1.32
CA LYS A 166 -30.60 -5.07 2.72
C LYS A 166 -30.32 -3.98 3.74
N PHE A 167 -29.35 -3.11 3.49
CA PHE A 167 -28.88 -2.19 4.52
C PHE A 167 -29.75 -0.95 4.68
N ILE A 168 -30.11 -0.30 3.58
CA ILE A 168 -31.03 0.85 3.55
C ILE A 168 -32.34 0.32 2.97
N PRO A 169 -33.23 -0.29 3.77
CA PRO A 169 -34.54 -0.67 3.26
C PRO A 169 -35.25 0.57 2.70
N ALA A 170 -35.93 0.39 1.57
CA ALA A 170 -36.87 1.37 1.02
C ALA A 170 -38.02 1.64 2.00
#